data_AF-A0A2D4PZK0-F1
#
_entry.id   AF-A0A2D4PZK0-F1
#
_cell.length_a   1.000
_cell.length_b   1.000
_cell.length_c   1.000
_cell.angle_alpha   90.00
_cell.angle_beta   90.00
_cell.angle_gamma   90.00
#
_symmetry.space_group_name_H-M   'P 1'
#
loop_
_entity.id
_entity.type
_entity.pdbx_description
1 polymer ?
#
loop_
_entity_poly.entity_id
_entity_poly.type
_entity_poly.pdbx_seq_one_letter_code
_entity_poly.pdbx_strand_id
1 'polypeptide(L)'
;YIREQMFESNLSFHVPKELINLHIKEDLKRNQDLKELGELSPHWDNMRKNVIAHCDQMLILYQNMLSELGKYTGFSFKSSCSKGEKTLEFVPINLHLQRMLVQGPCIKGRLY
;
A
#
# COMPACT_ATOMS: atom_id res chain seq x y z
N TYR A 1 -31.86 0.68 -21.30
CA TYR A 1 -31.15 -0.59 -21.08
C TYR A 1 -30.31 -0.50 -19.82
N ILE A 2 -29.96 -1.66 -19.26
CA ILE A 2 -29.05 -1.80 -18.13
C ILE A 2 -27.80 -2.52 -18.64
N ARG A 3 -26.62 -2.07 -18.23
CA ARG A 3 -25.33 -2.75 -18.49
C ARG A 3 -24.56 -2.88 -17.18
N GLU A 4 -24.15 -4.10 -16.86
CA GLU A 4 -23.27 -4.39 -15.72
C GLU A 4 -21.87 -4.73 -16.24
N GLN A 5 -20.85 -4.21 -15.56
CA GLN A 5 -19.45 -4.44 -15.88
C GLN A 5 -18.65 -4.61 -14.59
N MET A 6 -17.65 -5.49 -14.63
CA MET A 6 -16.70 -5.73 -13.56
C MET A 6 -15.30 -5.46 -14.09
N PHE A 7 -14.48 -4.74 -13.32
CA PHE A 7 -13.16 -4.32 -13.72
C PHE A 7 -12.13 -4.67 -12.65
N GLU A 8 -10.92 -4.98 -13.10
CA GLU A 8 -9.73 -4.98 -12.27
C GLU A 8 -9.02 -3.63 -12.42
N SER A 9 -8.44 -3.13 -11.33
CA SER A 9 -7.77 -1.84 -11.34
C SER A 9 -6.27 -2.03 -11.09
N ASN A 10 -5.42 -1.47 -11.95
CA ASN A 10 -3.98 -1.38 -11.72
C ASN A 10 -3.64 -0.66 -10.38
N LEU A 11 -4.59 0.11 -9.83
CA LEU A 11 -4.43 0.77 -8.53
C LEU A 11 -4.31 -0.22 -7.36
N SER A 12 -4.80 -1.46 -7.51
CA SER A 12 -4.69 -2.49 -6.48
C SER A 12 -3.24 -2.80 -6.10
N PHE A 13 -2.29 -2.66 -7.03
CA PHE A 13 -0.86 -2.79 -6.76
C PHE A 13 -0.16 -1.44 -6.64
N HIS A 14 -0.59 -0.43 -7.40
CA HIS A 14 0.05 0.89 -7.38
C HIS A 14 -0.11 1.58 -6.01
N VAL A 15 -1.31 1.58 -5.43
CA VAL A 15 -1.56 2.27 -4.16
C VAL A 15 -0.75 1.66 -3.02
N PRO A 16 -0.71 0.33 -2.81
CA PRO A 16 0.17 -0.27 -1.80
C PRO A 16 1.64 0.06 -2.00
N LYS A 17 2.15 0.06 -3.24
CA LYS A 17 3.55 0.43 -3.53
C LYS A 17 3.85 1.86 -3.06
N GLU A 18 2.99 2.82 -3.39
CA GLU A 18 3.17 4.21 -2.96
C GLU A 18 3.06 4.37 -1.45
N LEU A 19 2.13 3.67 -0.79
CA LEU A 19 2.02 3.71 0.67
C LEU A 19 3.26 3.14 1.37
N ILE A 20 3.78 2.01 0.90
CA ILE A 20 5.03 1.42 1.42
C ILE A 20 6.21 2.38 1.20
N ASN A 21 6.30 2.99 0.02
CA ASN A 21 7.35 3.96 -0.30
C ASN A 21 7.30 5.20 0.61
N LEU A 22 6.09 5.73 0.86
CA LEU A 22 5.90 6.84 1.80
C LEU A 22 6.29 6.44 3.23
N HIS A 23 5.87 5.26 3.68
CA HIS A 23 6.22 4.74 5.00
C HIS A 23 7.73 4.60 5.19
N ILE A 24 8.45 4.04 4.19
CA ILE A 24 9.92 3.94 4.21
C ILE A 24 10.56 5.32 4.34
N LYS A 25 10.10 6.32 3.59
CA LYS A 25 10.65 7.69 3.64
C LYS A 25 10.44 8.33 5.01
N GLU A 26 9.26 8.14 5.60
CA GLU A 26 8.95 8.66 6.93
C GLU A 26 9.81 7.99 8.02
N ASP A 27 9.96 6.66 7.97
CA ASP A 27 10.77 5.93 8.94
C ASP A 27 12.27 6.24 8.81
N LEU A 28 12.78 6.43 7.59
CA LEU A 28 14.16 6.89 7.38
C LEU A 28 14.38 8.26 8.03
N LYS A 29 13.43 9.19 7.88
CA LYS A 29 13.51 10.52 8.50
C LYS A 29 13.47 10.42 10.03
N ARG A 30 12.52 9.65 10.59
CA ARG A 30 12.40 9.42 12.03
C ARG A 30 13.65 8.78 12.62
N ASN A 31 14.22 7.78 11.95
CA ASN A 31 15.47 7.14 12.38
C ASN A 31 16.65 8.12 12.36
N GLN A 32 16.70 9.02 11.37
CA GLN A 32 17.71 10.06 11.32
C GLN A 32 17.55 11.04 12.50
N ASP A 33 16.32 11.48 12.79
CA ASP A 33 16.05 12.37 13.91
C ASP A 33 16.46 11.73 15.26
N LEU A 34 16.23 10.43 15.43
CA LEU A 34 16.70 9.69 16.62
C LEU A 34 18.23 9.65 16.72
N LYS A 35 18.93 9.43 15.60
CA LYS A 35 20.41 9.44 15.54
C LYS A 35 20.97 10.82 15.91
N GLU A 36 20.23 11.88 15.62
CA GLU A 36 20.61 13.27 15.84
C GLU A 36 20.24 13.83 17.23
N LEU A 37 19.67 13.03 18.14
CA LEU A 37 19.32 13.45 19.52
C LEU A 37 20.50 13.91 20.41
N GLY A 38 21.70 14.04 19.85
CA GLY A 38 22.91 14.44 20.58
C GLY A 38 23.37 13.40 21.60
N GLU A 39 24.08 13.87 22.61
CA GLU A 39 24.58 13.04 23.72
C GLU A 39 23.45 12.68 24.69
N LEU A 40 23.34 11.39 24.98
CA LEU A 40 22.38 10.84 25.93
C LEU A 40 23.14 10.08 27.02
N SER A 41 22.54 9.98 28.21
CA SER A 41 23.11 9.11 29.25
C SER A 41 23.14 7.64 28.78
N PRO A 42 24.04 6.80 29.32
CA PRO A 42 24.24 5.44 28.80
C PRO A 42 22.96 4.59 28.68
N HIS A 43 22.03 4.75 29.61
CA HIS A 43 20.75 4.04 29.59
C HIS A 43 19.87 4.46 28.39
N TRP A 44 19.73 5.77 28.17
CA TRP A 44 18.93 6.32 27.06
C TRP A 44 19.59 6.07 25.71
N ASP A 45 20.92 6.14 25.63
CA ASP A 45 21.64 5.80 24.40
C ASP A 45 21.47 4.32 24.02
N ASN A 46 21.50 3.41 25.00
CA ASN A 46 21.22 1.99 24.74
C ASN A 46 19.79 1.77 24.25
N MET A 47 18.82 2.48 24.83
CA MET A 47 17.43 2.43 24.38
C MET A 47 17.28 2.96 22.94
N ARG A 48 17.92 4.09 22.62
CA ARG A 48 17.99 4.65 21.26
C ARG A 48 18.54 3.62 20.27
N LYS A 49 19.65 2.97 20.59
CA LYS A 49 20.27 1.93 19.74
C LYS A 49 19.33 0.76 19.49
N ASN A 50 18.61 0.28 20.52
CA ASN A 50 17.66 -0.81 20.38
C ASN A 50 16.48 -0.46 19.47
N VAL A 51 15.92 0.75 19.64
CA VAL A 51 14.83 1.24 18.79
C VAL A 51 15.29 1.37 17.35
N ILE A 52 16.44 2.02 17.10
CA ILE A 52 16.99 2.17 15.75
C ILE A 52 17.25 0.79 15.11
N ALA A 53 17.84 -0.15 15.84
CA ALA A 53 18.11 -1.49 15.31
C ALA A 53 16.81 -2.21 14.88
N HIS A 54 15.73 -2.08 15.67
CA HIS A 54 14.44 -2.63 15.29
C HIS A 54 13.84 -1.94 14.07
N CYS A 55 13.87 -0.61 14.03
CA CYS A 55 13.36 0.17 12.89
C CYS A 55 14.15 -0.13 11.60
N ASP A 56 15.48 -0.27 11.69
CA ASP A 56 16.32 -0.63 10.54
C ASP A 56 15.98 -2.04 10.02
N GLN A 57 15.66 -3.00 10.89
CA GLN A 57 15.16 -4.32 10.47
C GLN A 57 13.81 -4.21 9.72
N MET A 58 12.88 -3.41 10.23
CA MET A 58 11.58 -3.20 9.59
C MET A 58 11.73 -2.50 8.23
N LEU A 59 12.60 -1.50 8.14
CA LEU A 59 12.93 -0.81 6.90
C LEU A 59 13.42 -1.78 5.82
N ILE A 60 14.32 -2.71 6.18
CA ILE A 60 14.81 -3.74 5.25
C ILE A 60 13.65 -4.62 4.76
N LEU A 61 12.74 -5.04 5.65
CA LEU A 61 11.57 -5.83 5.26
C LEU A 61 10.67 -5.09 4.26
N TYR A 62 10.36 -3.81 4.53
CA TYR A 62 9.53 -3.01 3.64
C TYR A 62 10.20 -2.72 2.30
N GLN A 63 11.50 -2.44 2.28
CA GLN A 63 12.28 -2.25 1.05
C GLN A 63 12.30 -3.52 0.20
N ASN A 64 12.52 -4.68 0.83
CA ASN A 64 12.48 -5.97 0.16
C ASN A 64 11.08 -6.24 -0.42
N MET A 65 10.02 -6.00 0.36
CA MET A 65 8.66 -6.19 -0.13
C MET A 65 8.31 -5.25 -1.29
N LEU A 66 8.71 -3.98 -1.21
CA LEU A 66 8.50 -3.02 -2.30
C LEU A 66 9.24 -3.45 -3.57
N SER A 67 10.45 -3.98 -3.44
CA SER A 67 11.24 -4.54 -4.54
C SER A 67 10.52 -5.74 -5.19
N GLU A 68 10.05 -6.70 -4.38
CA GLU A 68 9.30 -7.86 -4.88
C GLU A 68 7.97 -7.46 -5.55
N LEU A 69 7.23 -6.52 -4.97
CA LEU A 69 6.03 -5.95 -5.59
C LEU A 69 6.36 -5.23 -6.91
N GLY A 70 7.52 -4.58 -7.00
CA GLY A 70 8.02 -3.93 -8.22
C GLY A 70 8.24 -4.91 -9.38
N LYS A 71 8.63 -6.16 -9.07
CA LYS A 71 8.84 -7.24 -10.06
C LYS A 71 7.54 -7.89 -10.54
N TYR A 72 6.43 -7.66 -9.86
CA TYR A 72 5.16 -8.28 -10.20
C TYR A 72 4.61 -7.75 -11.54
N THR A 73 4.47 -8.64 -12.52
CA THR A 73 3.91 -8.36 -13.86
C THR A 73 2.63 -9.15 -14.15
N GLY A 74 1.98 -9.70 -13.11
CA GLY A 74 0.79 -10.53 -13.23
C GLY A 74 -0.53 -9.75 -13.35
N PHE A 75 -1.63 -10.39 -12.95
CA PHE A 75 -2.97 -9.81 -13.00
C PHE A 75 -3.13 -8.57 -12.11
N SER A 76 -4.11 -7.72 -12.41
CA SER A 76 -4.33 -6.47 -11.67
C SER A 76 -5.10 -6.66 -10.36
N PHE A 77 -5.05 -7.85 -9.76
CA PHE A 77 -5.60 -8.16 -8.45
C PHE A 77 -4.86 -9.33 -7.80
N LYS A 78 -4.88 -9.41 -6.47
CA LYS A 78 -4.41 -10.58 -5.71
C LYS A 78 -5.51 -11.61 -5.61
N SER A 79 -5.30 -12.82 -6.14
CA SER A 79 -6.30 -13.88 -6.05
C SER A 79 -6.48 -14.38 -4.60
N SER A 80 -7.65 -14.93 -4.30
CA SER A 80 -7.93 -15.52 -2.98
C SER A 80 -7.04 -16.73 -2.65
N CYS A 81 -6.56 -17.47 -3.66
CA CYS A 81 -5.63 -18.57 -3.42
C CYS A 81 -4.23 -18.08 -2.99
N SER A 82 -3.84 -16.86 -3.38
CA SER A 82 -2.60 -16.20 -2.93
C SER A 82 -2.74 -15.47 -1.59
N LYS A 83 -3.82 -15.66 -0.81
CA LYS A 83 -4.03 -14.93 0.46
C LYS A 83 -2.84 -15.00 1.44
N GLY A 84 -2.14 -16.14 1.48
CA GLY A 84 -0.99 -16.38 2.37
C GLY A 84 0.36 -15.94 1.79
N GLU A 85 0.38 -15.37 0.59
CA GLU A 85 1.61 -14.91 -0.04
C GLU A 85 2.09 -13.62 0.62
N LYS A 86 3.19 -13.73 1.38
CA LYS A 86 3.76 -12.61 2.18
C LYS A 86 4.24 -11.44 1.33
N THR A 87 4.77 -11.69 0.14
CA THR A 87 5.20 -10.63 -0.80
C THR A 87 4.04 -9.75 -1.26
N LEU A 88 2.80 -10.26 -1.18
CA LEU A 88 1.58 -9.54 -1.56
C LEU A 88 0.73 -9.15 -0.34
N GLU A 89 1.29 -9.12 0.87
CA GLU A 89 0.53 -8.92 2.12
C GLU A 89 -0.28 -7.62 2.14
N PHE A 90 0.24 -6.55 1.53
CA PHE A 90 -0.44 -5.26 1.43
C PHE A 90 -1.35 -5.10 0.20
N VAL A 91 -1.38 -6.08 -0.71
CA VAL A 91 -2.25 -6.02 -1.89
C VAL A 91 -3.65 -6.54 -1.53
N PRO A 92 -4.72 -5.79 -1.83
CA PRO A 92 -6.08 -6.20 -1.49
C PRO A 92 -6.47 -7.48 -2.25
N ILE A 93 -7.03 -8.44 -1.51
CA ILE A 93 -7.45 -9.73 -2.05
C ILE A 93 -8.77 -9.57 -2.79
N ASN A 94 -8.82 -10.07 -4.03
CA ASN A 94 -10.01 -10.18 -4.87
C ASN A 94 -10.77 -8.85 -5.04
N LEU A 95 -10.02 -7.75 -5.14
CA LEU A 95 -10.60 -6.43 -5.32
C LEU A 95 -11.00 -6.20 -6.78
N HIS A 96 -12.29 -5.98 -7.00
CA HIS A 96 -12.86 -5.64 -8.30
C HIS A 96 -13.82 -4.46 -8.18
N LEU A 97 -13.93 -3.68 -9.25
CA LEU A 97 -14.86 -2.56 -9.35
C LEU A 97 -16.10 -3.01 -10.14
N GLN A 98 -17.27 -2.92 -9.52
CA GLN A 98 -18.54 -3.21 -10.19
C GLN A 98 -19.21 -1.89 -10.60
N ARG A 99 -19.58 -1.79 -11.87
CA ARG A 99 -20.29 -0.63 -12.43
C ARG A 99 -21.58 -1.07 -13.09
N MET A 100 -22.67 -0.41 -12.75
CA MET A 100 -23.97 -0.52 -13.42
C MET A 100 -24.26 0.79 -14.16
N LEU A 101 -24.46 0.71 -15.48
CA LEU A 101 -24.92 1.82 -16.30
C LEU A 101 -26.40 1.62 -16.61
N VAL A 102 -27.22 2.57 -16.18
CA VAL A 102 -28.67 2.59 -16.44
C VAL A 102 -28.98 3.70 -17.43
N GLN A 103 -29.45 3.34 -18.62
CA GLN A 103 -29.93 4.29 -19.62
C GLN A 103 -31.44 4.12 -19.78
N GLY A 104 -32.21 5.02 -19.16
CA GLY A 104 -33.65 5.15 -19.37
C GLY A 104 -33.97 5.96 -20.62
N PRO A 105 -35.23 5.95 -21.10
CA PRO A 105 -35.68 6.90 -22.11
C PRO A 105 -35.49 8.34 -21.59
N CYS A 106 -34.93 9.23 -22.43
CA CYS A 106 -34.94 10.66 -22.13
C CYS A 106 -36.39 11.13 -22.17
N ILE A 107 -36.94 11.49 -21.01
CA ILE A 107 -38.24 12.17 -20.97
C ILE A 107 -38.00 13.59 -21.48
N LYS A 108 -38.15 13.81 -22.80
CA LYS A 108 -38.31 15.16 -23.35
C LYS A 108 -39.67 15.67 -22.87
N GLY A 109 -39.68 16.39 -21.76
CA GLY A 109 -40.85 17.10 -21.28
C GLY A 109 -41.01 17.08 -19.78
N ARG A 110 -40.34 18.02 -19.11
CA ARG A 110 -40.93 18.90 -18.09
C ARG A 110 -39.94 20.01 -17.80
N LEU A 111 -40.13 21.12 -18.51
CA LEU A 111 -39.93 22.43 -17.93
C LEU A 111 -41.04 22.59 -16.89
N TYR A 112 -40.68 22.61 -15.62
CA TYR A 112 -41.37 23.39 -14.61
C TYR A 112 -40.32 24.24 -13.91
#